data_AF-A0A0T5ZQI1-F1
#
_entry.id   AF-A0A0T5ZQI1-F1
#
_cell.length_a   1.000
_cell.length_b   1.000
_cell.length_c   1.000
_cell.angle_alpha   90.00
_cell.angle_beta   90.00
_cell.angle_gamma   90.00
#
_symmetry.space_group_name_H-M   'P 1'
#
loop_
_entity.id
_entity.type
_entity.pdbx_description
1 polymer ?
#
loop_
_entity_poly.entity_id
_entity_poly.type
_entity_poly.pdbx_seq_one_letter_code
_entity_poly.pdbx_strand_id
1 'polypeptide(L)'
;MTEKKSFGEWLRKNAEKYLLEAASDEMIARYPEFCAKPYRDKGFIPFFWRNIFVPIYSRIPWGIRRKMILLSSYPTGERPHWKRISY
;
A
#
# COMPACT_ATOMS: atom_id res chain seq x y z
N MET A 1 -14.38 13.41 21.61
CA MET A 1 -14.99 13.33 20.26
C MET A 1 -14.41 12.10 19.56
N THR A 2 -15.10 10.96 19.63
CA THR A 2 -14.69 9.72 18.96
C THR A 2 -15.15 9.78 17.50
N GLU A 3 -14.31 10.28 16.61
CA GLU A 3 -14.50 10.08 15.17
C GLU A 3 -14.65 8.57 14.92
N LYS A 4 -15.84 8.14 14.50
CA LYS A 4 -15.99 6.84 13.86
C LYS A 4 -15.19 6.93 12.57
N LYS A 5 -13.89 6.59 12.61
CA LYS A 5 -13.08 6.43 11.41
C LYS A 5 -13.88 5.54 10.46
N SER A 6 -14.18 6.06 9.28
CA SER A 6 -14.89 5.29 8.26
C SER A 6 -14.12 4.00 8.02
N PHE A 7 -14.82 2.89 7.77
CA PHE A 7 -14.18 1.61 7.47
C PHE A 7 -13.10 1.75 6.39
N GLY A 8 -13.33 2.63 5.40
CA GLY A 8 -12.35 2.95 4.36
C GLY A 8 -11.07 3.63 4.88
N GLU A 9 -11.18 4.54 5.84
CA GLU A 9 -10.01 5.19 6.46
C GLU A 9 -9.22 4.22 7.33
N TRP A 10 -9.92 3.34 8.06
CA TRP A 10 -9.28 2.26 8.80
C TRP A 10 -8.54 1.32 7.84
N LEU A 11 -9.18 0.90 6.75
CA LEU A 11 -8.58 0.02 5.75
C LEU A 11 -7.35 0.66 5.11
N ARG A 12 -7.45 1.94 4.74
CA ARG A 12 -6.34 2.70 4.16
C ARG A 12 -5.15 2.80 5.11
N LYS A 13 -5.38 3.21 6.37
CA LYS A 13 -4.30 3.37 7.35
C LYS A 13 -3.58 2.05 7.64
N ASN A 14 -4.32 0.94 7.72
CA ASN A 14 -3.71 -0.38 7.89
C ASN A 14 -2.94 -0.79 6.63
N ALA A 15 -3.54 -0.68 5.44
CA ALA A 15 -2.88 -1.02 4.18
C ALA A 15 -1.56 -0.25 4.00
N GLU A 16 -1.57 1.06 4.26
CA GLU A 16 -0.39 1.92 4.17
C GLU A 16 0.71 1.47 5.12
N LYS A 17 0.38 1.21 6.38
CA LYS A 17 1.34 0.72 7.38
C LYS A 17 2.02 -0.58 6.94
N TYR A 18 1.25 -1.60 6.56
CA TYR A 18 1.81 -2.91 6.22
C TYR A 18 2.55 -2.92 4.88
N LEU A 19 2.16 -2.07 3.93
CA LEU A 19 2.92 -1.89 2.69
C LEU A 19 4.26 -1.19 2.93
N LEU A 20 4.30 -0.19 3.83
CA LEU A 20 5.56 0.46 4.23
C LEU A 20 6.49 -0.50 4.98
N GLU A 21 5.95 -1.32 5.88
CA GLU A 21 6.74 -2.38 6.54
C GLU A 21 7.34 -3.36 5.52
N ALA A 22 6.55 -3.78 4.52
CA ALA A 22 7.03 -4.69 3.48
C ALA A 22 8.13 -4.05 2.60
N ALA A 23 7.97 -2.79 2.22
CA ALA A 23 9.00 -2.05 1.49
C ALA A 23 10.28 -1.89 2.32
N SER A 24 10.14 -1.70 3.64
CA SER A 24 11.28 -1.62 4.55
C SER A 24 11.99 -2.97 4.68
N ASP A 25 11.24 -4.07 4.71
CA ASP A 25 11.79 -5.44 4.69
C ASP A 25 12.58 -5.70 3.39
N GLU A 26 12.09 -5.24 2.23
CA GLU A 26 12.83 -5.32 0.96
C GLU A 26 14.11 -4.48 0.97
N MET A 27 14.07 -3.29 1.57
CA MET A 27 15.25 -2.43 1.73
C MET A 27 16.30 -3.07 2.64
N ILE A 28 15.90 -3.67 3.76
CA ILE A 28 16.81 -4.40 4.65
C ILE A 28 17.43 -5.60 3.92
N ALA A 29 16.65 -6.33 3.12
CA ALA A 29 17.16 -7.45 2.34
C ALA A 29 18.21 -7.01 1.32
N ARG A 30 18.09 -5.80 0.77
CA ARG A 30 19.03 -5.22 -0.19
C ARG A 30 20.24 -4.53 0.46
N TYR A 31 20.03 -3.89 1.62
CA TYR A 31 21.00 -3.06 2.32
C TYR A 31 21.00 -3.38 3.83
N PRO A 32 21.49 -4.56 4.24
CA PRO A 32 21.41 -5.02 5.62
C PRO A 32 22.22 -4.15 6.59
N GLU A 33 23.32 -3.54 6.13
CA GLU A 33 24.24 -2.75 6.94
C GLU A 33 23.73 -1.33 7.27
N PHE A 34 22.71 -0.83 6.54
CA PHE A 34 22.26 0.56 6.63
C PHE A 34 20.84 0.72 7.19
N CYS A 35 20.14 -0.38 7.48
CA CYS A 35 18.73 -0.35 7.84
C CYS A 35 18.46 -0.97 9.22
N ALA A 36 17.80 -0.18 10.10
CA ALA A 36 17.29 -0.68 11.36
C ALA A 36 16.00 -1.49 11.16
N LYS A 37 15.80 -2.53 11.98
CA LYS A 37 14.63 -3.39 11.90
C LYS A 37 13.37 -2.61 12.31
N PRO A 38 12.31 -2.53 11.48
CA PRO A 38 11.11 -1.79 11.81
C PRO A 38 10.39 -2.42 13.01
N TYR A 39 9.76 -1.56 13.82
CA TYR A 39 8.91 -2.00 14.95
C TYR A 39 7.72 -2.81 14.42
N ARG A 40 7.46 -3.98 15.01
CA ARG A 40 6.39 -4.88 14.57
C ARG A 40 5.42 -5.12 15.72
N ASP A 41 4.15 -4.77 15.47
CA ASP A 41 3.06 -5.16 16.36
C ASP A 41 2.79 -6.66 16.26
N LYS A 42 2.66 -7.33 17.40
CA LYS A 42 2.34 -8.76 17.48
C LYS A 42 0.83 -8.94 17.60
N GLY A 43 0.23 -9.76 16.72
CA GLY A 43 -1.20 -10.07 16.75
C GLY A 43 -1.72 -10.76 15.49
N PHE A 44 -2.98 -11.20 15.52
CA PHE A 44 -3.64 -11.86 14.38
C PHE A 44 -3.90 -10.90 13.20
N ILE A 45 -4.33 -9.67 13.50
CA ILE A 45 -4.54 -8.63 12.49
C ILE A 45 -3.25 -8.33 11.72
N PRO A 46 -2.11 -8.01 12.36
CA PRO A 46 -0.85 -7.79 11.66
C PRO A 46 -0.36 -9.00 10.87
N PHE A 47 -0.62 -10.23 11.36
CA PHE A 47 -0.29 -11.44 10.62
C PHE A 47 -1.09 -11.56 9.31
N PHE A 48 -2.40 -11.35 9.35
CA PHE A 48 -3.25 -11.37 8.15
C PHE A 48 -2.77 -10.34 7.12
N TRP A 49 -2.55 -9.11 7.55
CA TRP A 49 -2.13 -8.05 6.62
C TRP A 49 -0.78 -8.33 5.98
N ARG A 50 0.21 -8.78 6.75
CA ARG A 50 1.55 -9.03 6.26
C ARG A 50 1.67 -10.30 5.40
N ASN A 51 0.97 -11.38 5.77
CA ASN A 51 1.10 -12.67 5.07
C ASN A 51 0.05 -12.91 3.97
N ILE A 52 -1.08 -12.18 3.99
CA ILE A 52 -2.15 -12.36 3.00
C ILE A 52 -2.29 -11.11 2.16
N PHE A 53 -2.56 -9.95 2.77
CA PHE A 53 -2.83 -8.72 2.00
C PHE A 53 -1.62 -8.23 1.21
N VAL A 54 -0.46 -8.06 1.85
CA VAL A 54 0.77 -7.56 1.22
C VAL A 54 1.20 -8.41 0.01
N PRO A 55 1.33 -9.75 0.09
CA PRO A 55 1.76 -10.54 -1.07
C PRO A 55 0.72 -10.57 -2.18
N ILE A 56 -0.58 -10.58 -1.84
CA ILE A 56 -1.65 -10.44 -2.85
C ILE A 56 -1.49 -9.09 -3.55
N TYR A 57 -1.37 -8.00 -2.78
CA TYR A 57 -1.23 -6.66 -3.31
C TYR A 57 0.04 -6.50 -4.16
N SER A 58 1.16 -7.09 -3.74
CA SER A 58 2.44 -7.08 -4.47
C SER A 58 2.38 -7.86 -5.78
N ARG A 59 1.65 -8.98 -5.78
CA ARG A 59 1.43 -9.80 -6.99
C ARG A 59 0.50 -9.13 -8.00
N ILE A 60 -0.28 -8.13 -7.61
CA ILE A 60 -1.14 -7.38 -8.56
C ILE A 60 -0.24 -6.70 -9.60
N PRO A 61 -0.37 -7.06 -10.89
CA PRO A 61 0.39 -6.43 -11.95
C PRO A 61 0.16 -4.91 -11.99
N TRP A 62 1.19 -4.16 -12.33
CA TRP A 62 1.12 -2.70 -12.40
C TRP A 62 -0.03 -2.19 -13.29
N GLY A 63 -0.40 -2.93 -14.34
CA GLY A 63 -1.55 -2.62 -15.19
C GLY A 63 -2.88 -2.58 -14.44
N ILE A 64 -3.11 -3.50 -13.49
CA ILE A 64 -4.34 -3.54 -12.68
C ILE A 64 -4.31 -2.46 -11.60
N ARG A 65 -3.17 -2.29 -10.92
CA ARG A 65 -2.97 -1.18 -9.96
C ARG A 65 -3.26 0.16 -10.63
N ARG A 66 -2.72 0.38 -11.83
CA ARG A 66 -2.94 1.61 -12.59
C ARG A 66 -4.43 1.79 -12.90
N LYS A 67 -5.14 0.76 -13.38
CA LYS A 67 -6.59 0.84 -13.63
C LYS A 67 -7.38 1.17 -12.35
N MET A 68 -7.09 0.51 -11.23
CA MET A 68 -7.77 0.78 -9.95
C MET A 68 -7.52 2.20 -9.45
N ILE A 69 -6.25 2.66 -9.45
CA ILE A 69 -5.90 4.03 -9.05
C ILE A 69 -6.64 5.04 -9.94
N LEU A 70 -6.72 4.79 -11.24
CA LEU A 70 -7.47 5.67 -12.14
C LEU A 70 -8.95 5.67 -11.87
N LEU A 71 -9.56 4.52 -11.65
CA LEU A 71 -10.97 4.43 -11.33
C LEU A 71 -11.29 5.15 -10.02
N SER A 72 -10.42 5.01 -9.02
CA SER A 72 -10.59 5.66 -7.71
C SER A 72 -10.29 7.16 -7.71
N SER A 73 -9.30 7.61 -8.50
CA SER A 73 -8.85 9.01 -8.51
C SER A 73 -9.50 9.84 -9.61
N TYR A 74 -10.02 9.20 -10.66
CA TYR A 74 -10.68 9.82 -11.81
C TYR A 74 -11.93 8.99 -12.19
N PRO A 75 -12.97 8.98 -11.33
CA PRO A 75 -14.20 8.23 -11.59
C PRO A 75 -14.90 8.66 -12.89
N THR A 76 -14.70 9.89 -13.34
CA THR A 76 -15.27 10.45 -14.58
C THR A 76 -14.44 10.15 -15.84
N GLY A 77 -13.41 9.31 -15.77
CA GLY A 77 -12.66 8.83 -16.95
C GLY A 77 -11.66 9.82 -17.56
N GLU A 78 -11.71 11.10 -17.20
CA GLU A 78 -10.80 12.10 -17.74
C GLU A 78 -9.55 12.27 -16.87
N ARG A 79 -8.43 11.74 -17.35
CA ARG A 79 -7.12 12.14 -16.85
C ARG A 79 -6.83 13.57 -17.32
N PRO A 80 -6.33 14.46 -16.44
CA PRO A 80 -5.83 15.76 -16.85
C PRO A 80 -4.76 15.59 -17.94
N HIS A 81 -4.92 16.31 -19.05
CA HIS A 81 -4.13 16.15 -20.27
C HIS A 81 -2.61 16.27 -20.05
N TRP A 82 -2.18 17.03 -19.03
CA TRP A 82 -0.78 17.25 -18.66
C TRP A 82 -0.11 16.05 -17.95
N LYS A 83 -0.86 15.01 -17.56
CA LYS A 83 -0.32 13.76 -16.98
C LYS A 83 -0.07 12.66 -18.04
N ARG A 84 -0.28 12.97 -19.32
CA ARG A 84 0.01 12.07 -20.43
C ARG A 84 1.53 12.09 -20.66
N ILE A 85 2.25 11.22 -19.95
CA ILE A 85 3.69 11.02 -20.13
C ILE A 85 3.93 10.68 -21.60
N SER A 86 4.52 11.61 -22.35
CA SER A 86 5.12 11.40 -23.65
C SER A 86 6.34 10.48 -23.48
N TYR A 87 6.32 9.35 -24.18
CA TYR A 87 7.50 8.53 -24.42
C TYR A 87 8.43 9.23 -25.41
#